data_AF-A0A7W0LL47-F1
#
_entry.id   AF-A0A7W0LL47-F1
#
_cell.length_a   1.000
_cell.length_b   1.000
_cell.length_c   1.000
_cell.angle_alpha   90.00
_cell.angle_beta   90.00
_cell.angle_gamma   90.00
#
_symmetry.space_group_name_H-M   'P 1'
#
loop_
_entity.id
_entity.type
_entity.pdbx_description
1 polymer ?
#
loop_
_entity_poly.entity_id
_entity_poly.type
_entity_poly.pdbx_seq_one_letter_code
_entity_poly.pdbx_strand_id
1 'polypeptide(L)'
;MKKPAAKKATARKPSSRRSSSSTRPATKAKARSRAKSAAATAVRPAEALDFSGKSVAEVREALAKRLIEPLNIVMLTRERIEETLTDAVGRGRLTADDAEKVVQGLVERGRKQTSDVLGDLEQLLGRGRAQTKRARLAVDPALASVDKARRAVGVGPSFPILGFDDLTVGQIQTRLGGLSPAELRKVRDYERRNANRKSVLGAIEKELA
;
A
#
# COMPACT_ATOMS: atom_id res chain seq x y z
N MET A 1 16.12 -18.43 -57.88
CA MET A 1 16.70 -17.15 -58.34
C MET A 1 15.61 -16.07 -58.36
N LYS A 2 15.91 -14.91 -57.76
CA LYS A 2 15.39 -13.54 -58.03
C LYS A 2 13.88 -13.22 -57.88
N LYS A 3 13.54 -12.49 -56.80
CA LYS A 3 12.63 -11.31 -56.83
C LYS A 3 13.28 -10.19 -57.67
N PRO A 4 12.58 -9.20 -58.31
CA PRO A 4 11.82 -8.08 -57.65
C PRO A 4 10.53 -7.65 -58.40
N ALA A 5 9.49 -7.09 -57.78
CA ALA A 5 9.23 -5.72 -57.27
C ALA A 5 9.16 -4.59 -58.30
N ALA A 6 8.03 -3.83 -58.27
CA ALA A 6 7.77 -2.42 -58.69
C ALA A 6 6.39 -2.33 -59.40
N LYS A 7 5.51 -1.32 -59.25
CA LYS A 7 5.64 0.06 -58.76
C LYS A 7 4.23 0.63 -58.47
N LYS A 8 4.17 1.58 -57.53
CA LYS A 8 3.01 2.38 -57.11
C LYS A 8 3.14 3.79 -57.74
N ALA A 9 2.04 4.41 -58.20
CA ALA A 9 1.91 5.84 -58.52
C ALA A 9 0.42 6.22 -58.44
N THR A 10 -0.09 6.89 -57.40
CA THR A 10 -0.20 8.35 -57.12
C THR A 10 -1.17 9.17 -58.00
N ALA A 11 -2.35 9.42 -57.41
CA ALA A 11 -3.07 10.70 -57.25
C ALA A 11 -3.65 11.47 -58.46
N ARG A 12 -4.98 11.79 -58.38
CA ARG A 12 -5.51 13.18 -58.41
C ARG A 12 -7.04 13.30 -58.17
N LYS A 13 -7.39 13.92 -57.03
CA LYS A 13 -8.39 15.01 -56.74
C LYS A 13 -9.82 14.98 -57.32
N PRO A 14 -10.86 15.18 -56.49
CA PRO A 14 -12.09 15.86 -56.90
C PRO A 14 -12.20 17.29 -56.31
N SER A 15 -12.84 18.15 -57.10
CA SER A 15 -13.02 19.59 -56.87
C SER A 15 -14.13 19.91 -55.86
N SER A 16 -13.88 20.95 -55.08
CA SER A 16 -14.81 21.65 -54.18
C SER A 16 -15.94 22.37 -54.90
N ARG A 17 -17.15 22.37 -54.31
CA ARG A 17 -18.07 23.53 -54.37
C ARG A 17 -18.91 23.64 -53.08
N ARG A 18 -18.88 24.88 -52.53
CA ARG A 18 -19.73 25.52 -51.49
C ARG A 18 -21.23 25.42 -51.87
N SER A 19 -22.26 25.64 -51.02
CA SER A 19 -22.46 26.47 -49.82
C SER A 19 -23.83 26.20 -49.19
N SER A 20 -24.01 26.69 -47.93
CA SER A 20 -25.23 27.25 -47.29
C SER A 20 -26.43 26.31 -47.04
N SER A 21 -27.19 26.35 -45.94
CA SER A 21 -27.22 27.21 -44.74
C SER A 21 -28.24 26.64 -43.74
N SER A 22 -28.11 27.11 -42.49
CA SER A 22 -29.15 27.27 -41.46
C SER A 22 -29.87 26.06 -40.87
N THR A 23 -29.43 25.64 -39.68
CA THR A 23 -30.35 25.46 -38.54
C THR A 23 -29.63 25.83 -37.23
N ARG A 24 -30.25 26.73 -36.46
CA ARG A 24 -29.81 27.24 -35.14
C ARG A 24 -30.68 26.56 -34.04
N PRO A 25 -30.45 26.79 -32.73
CA PRO A 25 -29.81 25.81 -31.84
C PRO A 25 -30.75 25.26 -30.75
N ALA A 26 -30.47 24.05 -30.24
CA ALA A 26 -31.14 23.50 -29.05
C ALA A 26 -30.14 23.14 -27.94
N THR A 27 -30.14 23.98 -26.90
CA THR A 27 -30.01 23.66 -25.47
C THR A 27 -29.01 22.58 -25.03
N LYS A 28 -27.77 22.99 -24.72
CA LYS A 28 -26.86 22.26 -23.82
C LYS A 28 -27.20 22.61 -22.36
N ALA A 29 -28.04 21.81 -21.71
CA ALA A 29 -28.26 21.93 -20.25
C ALA A 29 -28.90 20.68 -19.61
N LYS A 30 -28.31 19.48 -19.73
CA LYS A 30 -28.62 18.37 -18.79
C LYS A 30 -27.68 17.16 -18.90
N ALA A 31 -26.40 17.33 -18.60
CA ALA A 31 -25.48 16.18 -18.50
C ALA A 31 -24.30 16.42 -17.52
N ARG A 32 -24.54 17.16 -16.42
CA ARG A 32 -23.48 17.44 -15.43
C ARG A 32 -23.83 17.26 -13.95
N SER A 33 -25.03 16.75 -13.61
CA SER A 33 -25.43 16.59 -12.20
C SER A 33 -25.53 15.15 -11.69
N ARG A 34 -25.16 14.13 -12.49
CA ARG A 34 -25.22 12.71 -12.05
C ARG A 34 -23.87 12.01 -11.87
N ALA A 35 -22.76 12.75 -12.00
CA ALA A 35 -21.40 12.23 -11.77
C ALA A 35 -20.78 12.70 -10.44
N LYS A 36 -21.57 13.32 -9.54
CA LYS A 36 -21.08 13.88 -8.26
C LYS A 36 -21.54 13.14 -7.01
N SER A 37 -22.16 11.97 -7.14
CA SER A 37 -22.62 11.15 -6.01
C SER A 37 -22.16 9.68 -6.04
N ALA A 38 -21.26 9.31 -6.97
CA ALA A 38 -20.69 7.95 -7.06
C ALA A 38 -19.17 7.90 -6.75
N ALA A 39 -18.62 8.95 -6.13
CA ALA A 39 -17.20 9.02 -5.74
C ALA A 39 -16.99 9.15 -4.22
N ALA A 40 -18.03 8.91 -3.41
CA ALA A 40 -17.97 9.06 -1.95
C ALA A 40 -18.05 7.72 -1.18
N THR A 41 -17.83 6.57 -1.84
CA THR A 41 -17.89 5.25 -1.17
C THR A 41 -16.65 4.36 -1.40
N ALA A 42 -15.57 4.94 -1.92
CA ALA A 42 -14.24 4.33 -1.89
C ALA A 42 -13.31 5.45 -1.41
N VAL A 43 -12.71 5.42 -0.23
CA VAL A 43 -11.91 4.37 0.37
C VAL A 43 -12.04 4.55 1.88
N ARG A 44 -12.64 3.60 2.60
CA ARG A 44 -12.34 3.48 4.03
C ARG A 44 -10.88 3.01 4.09
N PRO A 45 -9.95 3.75 4.73
CA PRO A 45 -8.61 3.24 4.90
C PRO A 45 -8.75 1.95 5.70
N ALA A 46 -8.25 0.85 5.14
CA ALA A 46 -8.03 -0.36 5.91
C ALA A 46 -7.18 0.07 7.11
N GLU A 47 -7.80 0.04 8.29
CA GLU A 47 -7.16 0.40 9.54
C GLU A 47 -5.83 -0.33 9.60
N ALA A 48 -4.75 0.46 9.54
CA ALA A 48 -3.42 -0.04 9.81
C ALA A 48 -3.51 -0.70 11.19
N LEU A 49 -3.30 -2.01 11.21
CA LEU A 49 -3.31 -2.80 12.43
C LEU A 49 -2.18 -2.29 13.33
N ASP A 50 -2.52 -1.33 14.17
CA ASP A 50 -1.72 -0.92 15.29
C ASP A 50 -1.68 -2.12 16.25
N PHE A 51 -0.54 -2.80 16.29
CA PHE A 51 -0.30 -3.98 17.13
C PHE A 51 0.27 -3.58 18.50
N SER A 52 0.44 -2.28 18.75
CA SER A 52 1.22 -1.76 19.88
C SER A 52 0.47 -1.70 21.22
N GLY A 53 -0.80 -2.12 21.31
CA GLY A 53 -1.56 -1.99 22.56
C GLY A 53 -2.80 -2.87 22.73
N LYS A 54 -2.96 -3.92 21.91
CA LYS A 54 -4.19 -4.72 21.92
C LYS A 54 -4.09 -5.88 22.90
N SER A 55 -5.10 -5.99 23.76
CA SER A 55 -5.21 -7.07 24.73
C SER A 55 -5.14 -8.43 24.03
N VAL A 56 -4.60 -9.44 24.71
CA VAL A 56 -4.53 -10.83 24.21
C VAL A 56 -5.92 -11.33 23.75
N ALA A 57 -6.98 -10.80 24.35
CA ALA A 57 -8.38 -11.09 23.99
C ALA A 57 -8.77 -10.54 22.60
N GLU A 58 -8.41 -9.30 22.26
CA GLU A 58 -8.67 -8.73 20.92
C GLU A 58 -7.83 -9.42 19.84
N VAL A 59 -6.59 -9.79 20.18
CA VAL A 59 -5.75 -10.58 19.29
C VAL A 59 -6.38 -11.95 19.03
N ARG A 60 -6.89 -12.62 20.08
CA ARG A 60 -7.61 -13.90 19.98
C ARG A 60 -8.88 -13.78 19.14
N GLU A 61 -9.65 -12.71 19.30
CA GLU A 61 -10.88 -12.48 18.54
C GLU A 61 -10.62 -12.14 17.06
N ALA A 62 -9.59 -11.34 16.79
CA ALA A 62 -9.14 -11.05 15.43
C ALA A 62 -8.58 -12.30 14.73
N LEU A 63 -7.85 -13.16 15.46
CA LEU A 63 -7.38 -14.45 14.94
C LEU A 63 -8.56 -15.38 14.65
N ALA A 64 -9.54 -15.46 15.55
CA ALA A 64 -10.70 -16.32 15.40
C ALA A 64 -11.53 -15.94 14.16
N LYS A 65 -11.86 -14.66 14.00
CA LYS A 65 -12.70 -14.19 12.89
C LYS A 65 -12.00 -14.21 11.52
N ARG A 66 -10.68 -13.99 11.48
CA ARG A 66 -9.98 -13.82 10.19
C ARG A 66 -9.16 -15.02 9.75
N LEU A 67 -8.71 -15.85 10.68
CA LEU A 67 -7.87 -17.00 10.37
C LEU A 67 -8.57 -18.31 10.67
N ILE A 68 -9.34 -18.42 11.76
CA ILE A 68 -9.94 -19.71 12.15
C ILE A 68 -11.14 -20.09 11.26
N GLU A 69 -12.08 -19.17 11.04
CA GLU A 69 -13.28 -19.45 10.22
C GLU A 69 -12.99 -19.78 8.74
N PRO A 70 -12.08 -19.07 8.02
CA PRO A 70 -11.84 -19.36 6.61
C PRO A 70 -10.88 -20.53 6.38
N LEU A 71 -9.96 -20.80 7.33
CA LEU A 71 -8.91 -21.82 7.18
C LEU A 71 -9.22 -23.12 7.95
N ASN A 72 -10.39 -23.23 8.59
CA ASN A 72 -10.77 -24.38 9.43
C ASN A 72 -9.70 -24.74 10.48
N ILE A 73 -9.06 -23.74 11.09
CA ILE A 73 -8.00 -23.97 12.10
C ILE A 73 -8.65 -24.27 13.46
N VAL A 74 -8.54 -25.50 13.94
CA VAL A 74 -9.02 -25.88 15.27
C VAL A 74 -7.90 -25.71 16.30
N MET A 75 -8.14 -24.87 17.32
CA MET A 75 -7.20 -24.71 18.44
C MET A 75 -7.58 -25.68 19.57
N LEU A 76 -6.68 -26.63 19.84
CA LEU A 76 -6.79 -27.54 20.97
C LEU A 76 -5.70 -27.22 21.97
N THR A 77 -6.05 -27.04 23.24
CA THR A 77 -5.07 -26.90 24.31
C THR A 77 -4.59 -28.30 24.74
N ARG A 78 -3.41 -28.36 25.32
CA ARG A 78 -2.85 -29.63 25.81
C ARG A 78 -3.76 -30.27 26.84
N GLU A 79 -4.31 -29.47 27.75
CA GLU A 79 -5.20 -29.90 28.82
C GLU A 79 -6.46 -30.56 28.24
N ARG A 80 -7.00 -30.00 27.15
CA ARG A 80 -8.19 -30.56 26.49
C ARG A 80 -7.91 -31.91 25.82
N ILE A 81 -6.71 -32.08 25.27
CA ILE A 81 -6.25 -33.35 24.69
C ILE A 81 -6.11 -34.40 25.81
N GLU A 82 -5.45 -34.04 26.91
CA GLU A 82 -5.22 -34.92 28.05
C GLU A 82 -6.52 -35.36 28.73
N GLU A 83 -7.50 -34.48 28.87
CA GLU A 83 -8.83 -34.79 29.39
C GLU A 83 -9.48 -35.92 28.56
N THR A 84 -9.53 -35.77 27.24
CA THR A 84 -10.17 -36.77 26.36
C THR A 84 -9.44 -38.11 26.32
N LEU A 85 -8.12 -38.09 26.44
CA LEU A 85 -7.31 -39.31 26.47
C LEU A 85 -7.43 -40.01 27.83
N THR A 86 -7.47 -39.25 28.92
CA THR A 86 -7.70 -39.78 30.28
C THR A 86 -9.06 -40.46 30.38
N ASP A 87 -10.11 -39.87 29.80
CA ASP A 87 -11.43 -40.49 29.71
C ASP A 87 -11.43 -41.79 28.89
N ALA A 88 -10.57 -41.88 27.87
CA ALA A 88 -10.42 -43.10 27.08
C ALA A 88 -9.69 -44.20 27.87
N VAL A 89 -8.72 -43.83 28.69
CA VAL A 89 -8.01 -44.73 29.61
C VAL A 89 -8.96 -45.23 30.71
N GLY A 90 -9.73 -44.33 31.34
CA GLY A 90 -10.71 -44.70 32.37
C GLY A 90 -11.80 -45.64 31.86
N ARG A 91 -12.13 -45.57 30.56
CA ARG A 91 -13.06 -46.50 29.88
C ARG A 91 -12.40 -47.78 29.36
N GLY A 92 -11.10 -47.97 29.58
CA GLY A 92 -10.34 -49.14 29.13
C GLY A 92 -10.17 -49.24 27.60
N ARG A 93 -10.36 -48.14 26.86
CA ARG A 93 -10.19 -48.12 25.39
C ARG A 93 -8.76 -47.82 24.95
N LEU A 94 -7.95 -47.30 25.87
CA LEU A 94 -6.55 -46.96 25.70
C LEU A 94 -5.81 -47.33 26.98
N THR A 95 -4.54 -47.70 26.86
CA THR A 95 -3.66 -47.83 28.03
C THR A 95 -3.12 -46.45 28.43
N ALA A 96 -2.74 -46.28 29.70
CA ALA A 96 -2.13 -45.03 30.17
C ALA A 96 -0.85 -44.69 29.38
N ASP A 97 -0.02 -45.70 29.11
CA ASP A 97 1.23 -45.55 28.36
C ASP A 97 0.98 -45.12 26.90
N ASP A 98 -0.07 -45.65 26.26
CA ASP A 98 -0.42 -45.27 24.89
C ASP A 98 -0.95 -43.83 24.82
N ALA A 99 -1.76 -43.43 25.80
CA ALA A 99 -2.25 -42.06 25.91
C ALA A 99 -1.08 -41.07 26.03
N GLU A 100 -0.08 -41.36 26.87
CA GLU A 100 1.09 -40.51 27.03
C GLU A 100 1.88 -40.34 25.74
N LYS A 101 2.13 -41.44 25.01
CA LYS A 101 2.80 -41.40 23.70
C LYS A 101 2.04 -40.55 22.68
N VAL A 102 0.70 -40.63 22.67
CA VAL A 102 -0.14 -39.83 21.77
C VAL A 102 -0.03 -38.34 22.11
N VAL A 103 -0.09 -37.97 23.39
CA VAL A 103 0.10 -36.57 23.83
C VAL A 103 1.47 -36.05 23.40
N GLN A 104 2.54 -36.78 23.71
CA GLN A 104 3.90 -36.38 23.36
C GLN A 104 4.05 -36.16 21.86
N GLY A 105 3.58 -37.11 21.05
CA GLY A 105 3.64 -37.02 19.59
C GLY A 105 2.77 -35.93 18.98
N LEU A 106 1.64 -35.56 19.61
CA LEU A 106 0.81 -34.43 19.18
C LEU A 106 1.45 -33.08 19.53
N VAL A 107 2.01 -32.94 20.73
CA VAL A 107 2.68 -31.71 21.17
C VAL A 107 3.92 -31.43 20.32
N GLU A 108 4.73 -32.46 20.04
CA GLU A 108 5.93 -32.31 19.21
C GLU A 108 5.58 -31.91 17.77
N ARG A 109 4.60 -32.59 17.15
CA ARG A 109 4.10 -32.23 15.81
C ARG A 109 3.49 -30.84 15.77
N GLY A 110 2.69 -30.48 16.78
CA GLY A 110 2.07 -29.16 16.90
C GLY A 110 3.10 -28.03 17.03
N ARG A 111 4.15 -28.23 17.83
CA ARG A 111 5.27 -27.27 17.95
C ARG A 111 5.98 -27.09 16.62
N LYS A 112 6.31 -28.19 15.94
CA LYS A 112 6.97 -28.15 14.63
C LYS A 112 6.12 -27.44 13.57
N GLN A 113 4.84 -27.78 13.47
CA GLN A 113 3.92 -27.12 12.55
C GLN A 113 3.78 -25.62 12.84
N THR A 114 3.75 -25.24 14.12
CA THR A 114 3.69 -23.83 14.51
C THR A 114 4.98 -23.09 14.14
N SER A 115 6.15 -23.70 14.35
CA SER A 115 7.43 -23.09 13.93
C SER A 115 7.54 -22.94 12.42
N ASP A 116 7.05 -23.92 11.66
CA ASP A 116 7.07 -23.88 10.20
C ASP A 116 6.17 -22.74 9.69
N VAL A 117 4.94 -22.63 10.21
CA VAL A 117 4.02 -21.53 9.87
C VAL A 117 4.57 -20.16 10.28
N LEU A 118 5.22 -20.07 11.45
CA LEU A 118 5.86 -18.83 11.89
C LEU A 118 7.01 -18.44 10.97
N GLY A 119 7.83 -19.40 10.54
CA GLY A 119 8.91 -19.19 9.58
C GLY A 119 8.41 -18.70 8.22
N ASP A 120 7.34 -19.32 7.69
CA ASP A 120 6.71 -18.89 6.44
C ASP A 120 6.16 -17.47 6.54
N LEU A 121 5.55 -17.13 7.69
CA LEU A 121 5.03 -15.80 7.97
C LEU A 121 6.16 -14.76 8.04
N GLU A 122 7.26 -15.05 8.75
CA GLU A 122 8.44 -14.19 8.80
C GLU A 122 9.02 -13.95 7.40
N GLN A 123 9.08 -15.00 6.57
CA GLN A 123 9.58 -14.91 5.21
C GLN A 123 8.68 -14.05 4.32
N LEU A 124 7.35 -14.21 4.43
CA LEU A 124 6.37 -13.40 3.71
C LEU A 124 6.45 -11.93 4.15
N LEU A 125 6.49 -11.66 5.45
CA LEU A 125 6.65 -10.31 5.99
C LEU A 125 7.98 -9.68 5.55
N GLY A 126 9.07 -10.46 5.52
CA GLY A 126 10.37 -10.03 5.00
C GLY A 126 10.27 -9.60 3.54
N ARG A 127 9.62 -10.39 2.69
CA ARG A 127 9.37 -10.06 1.28
C ARG A 127 8.49 -8.82 1.12
N GLY A 128 7.42 -8.70 1.90
CA GLY A 128 6.53 -7.53 1.88
C GLY A 128 7.24 -6.23 2.26
N ARG A 129 8.11 -6.25 3.28
CA ARG A 129 8.95 -5.11 3.65
C ARG A 129 9.96 -4.75 2.55
N ALA A 130 10.59 -5.75 1.92
CA ALA A 130 11.51 -5.51 0.81
C ALA A 130 10.80 -4.90 -0.41
N GLN A 131 9.62 -5.42 -0.76
CA GLN A 131 8.83 -4.93 -1.90
C GLN A 131 8.32 -3.51 -1.67
N THR A 132 7.78 -3.22 -0.49
CA THR A 132 7.34 -1.86 -0.12
C THR A 132 8.49 -0.88 -0.09
N LYS A 133 9.67 -1.26 0.43
CA LYS A 133 10.88 -0.44 0.37
C LYS A 133 11.28 -0.15 -1.08
N ARG A 134 11.29 -1.15 -1.96
CA ARG A 134 11.60 -0.98 -3.39
C ARG A 134 10.59 -0.08 -4.10
N ALA A 135 9.29 -0.27 -3.85
CA ALA A 135 8.24 0.57 -4.40
C ALA A 135 8.40 2.04 -3.94
N ARG A 136 8.68 2.27 -2.65
CA ARG A 136 8.95 3.62 -2.11
C ARG A 136 10.17 4.25 -2.76
N LEU A 137 11.28 3.53 -2.85
CA LEU A 137 12.51 4.00 -3.50
C LEU A 137 12.33 4.34 -4.99
N ALA A 138 11.39 3.69 -5.68
CA ALA A 138 11.05 4.01 -7.07
C ALA A 138 10.11 5.22 -7.21
N VAL A 139 9.21 5.43 -6.24
CA VAL A 139 8.21 6.50 -6.27
C VAL A 139 8.77 7.85 -5.83
N ASP A 140 9.66 7.87 -4.83
CA ASP A 140 10.25 9.11 -4.29
C ASP A 140 10.94 9.99 -5.35
N PRO A 141 11.81 9.48 -6.25
CA PRO A 141 12.42 10.30 -7.29
C PRO A 141 11.41 10.76 -8.35
N ALA A 142 10.36 9.97 -8.61
CA ALA A 142 9.29 10.36 -9.52
C ALA A 142 8.45 11.51 -8.94
N LEU A 143 8.16 11.52 -7.64
CA LEU A 143 7.47 12.63 -6.99
C LEU A 143 8.35 13.88 -6.91
N ALA A 144 9.65 13.72 -6.68
CA ALA A 144 10.59 14.85 -6.68
C ALA A 144 10.73 15.50 -8.08
N SER A 145 10.70 14.70 -9.15
CA SER A 145 10.74 15.22 -10.52
C SER A 145 9.43 15.93 -10.89
N VAL A 146 8.29 15.40 -10.43
CA VAL A 146 6.99 16.09 -10.54
C VAL A 146 7.01 17.41 -9.76
N ASP A 147 7.58 17.46 -8.56
CA ASP A 147 7.74 18.68 -7.77
C ASP A 147 8.59 19.73 -8.53
N LYS A 148 9.68 19.30 -9.18
CA LYS A 148 10.53 20.19 -9.99
C LYS A 148 9.79 20.72 -11.22
N ALA A 149 9.12 19.83 -11.97
CA ALA A 149 8.34 20.23 -13.14
C ALA A 149 7.20 21.18 -12.78
N ARG A 150 6.50 20.91 -11.67
CA ARG A 150 5.43 21.76 -11.16
C ARG A 150 5.91 23.19 -10.91
N ARG A 151 7.05 23.33 -10.21
CA ARG A 151 7.64 24.63 -9.86
C ARG A 151 8.10 25.39 -11.10
N ALA A 152 8.66 24.68 -12.09
CA ALA A 152 9.08 25.28 -13.35
C ALA A 152 7.92 25.83 -14.19
N VAL A 153 6.75 25.17 -14.17
CA VAL A 153 5.57 25.58 -14.95
C VAL A 153 4.64 26.50 -14.14
N GLY A 154 4.86 26.64 -12.82
CA GLY A 154 4.08 27.53 -11.95
C GLY A 154 2.63 27.06 -11.72
N VAL A 155 2.34 25.77 -11.88
CA VAL A 155 0.97 25.22 -11.80
C VAL A 155 0.78 24.49 -10.48
N GLY A 156 -0.24 24.81 -9.67
CA GLY A 156 -0.55 24.07 -8.43
C GLY A 156 -0.29 24.86 -7.15
N PRO A 157 -0.35 24.23 -5.97
CA PRO A 157 -0.23 24.94 -4.69
C PRO A 157 1.10 25.70 -4.62
N SER A 158 1.06 26.90 -4.05
CA SER A 158 2.22 27.81 -3.95
C SER A 158 3.42 27.21 -3.20
N PHE A 159 3.19 26.13 -2.46
CA PHE A 159 4.21 25.48 -1.66
C PHE A 159 5.17 24.59 -2.49
N PRO A 160 6.50 24.64 -2.23
CA PRO A 160 7.48 23.96 -3.07
C PRO A 160 7.43 22.42 -3.10
N ILE A 161 6.94 21.77 -2.05
CA ILE A 161 6.95 20.30 -1.90
C ILE A 161 5.52 19.78 -1.73
N LEU A 162 5.07 18.84 -2.58
CA LEU A 162 3.72 18.27 -2.42
C LEU A 162 3.65 17.34 -1.21
N GLY A 163 2.53 17.45 -0.47
CA GLY A 163 2.23 16.58 0.66
C GLY A 163 3.27 16.68 1.77
N PHE A 164 3.91 17.84 1.95
CA PHE A 164 5.06 18.03 2.84
C PHE A 164 4.82 17.53 4.27
N ASP A 165 3.61 17.68 4.79
CA ASP A 165 3.24 17.25 6.14
C ASP A 165 3.19 15.73 6.30
N ASP A 166 2.96 14.98 5.22
CA ASP A 166 2.89 13.51 5.22
C ASP A 166 4.26 12.85 5.00
N LEU A 167 5.31 13.64 4.75
CA LEU A 167 6.63 13.13 4.42
C LEU A 167 7.49 12.89 5.66
N THR A 168 8.25 11.80 5.60
CA THR A 168 9.31 11.51 6.57
C THR A 168 10.51 12.44 6.38
N VAL A 169 11.32 12.60 7.43
CA VAL A 169 12.51 13.47 7.42
C VAL A 169 13.46 13.12 6.26
N GLY A 170 13.71 11.84 6.03
CA GLY A 170 14.60 11.39 4.94
C GLY A 170 14.06 11.75 3.55
N GLN A 171 12.75 11.60 3.33
CA GLN A 171 12.10 11.98 2.06
C GLN A 171 12.15 13.48 1.82
N ILE A 172 11.98 14.28 2.88
CA ILE A 172 12.10 15.74 2.80
C ILE A 172 13.52 16.11 2.40
N GLN A 173 14.53 15.54 3.07
CA GLN A 173 15.96 15.80 2.76
C GLN A 173 16.31 15.53 1.29
N THR A 174 15.82 14.43 0.71
CA THR A 174 16.04 14.14 -0.72
C THR A 174 15.45 15.21 -1.64
N ARG A 175 14.33 15.83 -1.25
CA ARG A 175 13.67 16.87 -2.05
C ARG A 175 14.33 18.25 -1.86
N LEU A 176 14.88 18.54 -0.68
CA LEU A 176 15.53 19.82 -0.35
C LEU A 176 16.69 20.17 -1.29
N GLY A 177 17.53 19.21 -1.69
CA GLY A 177 18.69 19.47 -2.56
C GLY A 177 18.36 19.94 -3.98
N GLY A 178 17.07 19.94 -4.37
CA GLY A 178 16.58 20.47 -5.64
C GLY A 178 15.80 21.78 -5.52
N LEU A 179 15.85 22.46 -4.38
CA LEU A 179 15.17 23.74 -4.13
C LEU A 179 16.13 24.92 -4.29
N SER A 180 15.59 26.04 -4.77
CA SER A 180 16.29 27.31 -4.78
C SER A 180 16.38 27.93 -3.37
N PRO A 181 17.32 28.84 -3.10
CA PRO A 181 17.44 29.49 -1.79
C PRO A 181 16.16 30.22 -1.33
N ALA A 182 15.39 30.78 -2.26
CA ALA A 182 14.11 31.42 -1.96
C ALA A 182 13.04 30.40 -1.53
N GLU A 183 13.02 29.23 -2.15
CA GLU A 183 12.11 28.14 -1.80
C GLU A 183 12.50 27.48 -0.48
N LEU A 184 13.79 27.29 -0.23
CA LEU A 184 14.30 26.78 1.06
C LEU A 184 13.87 27.69 2.23
N ARG A 185 13.92 29.02 2.05
CA ARG A 185 13.39 29.97 3.04
C ARG A 185 11.89 29.78 3.27
N LYS A 186 11.09 29.62 2.21
CA LYS A 186 9.64 29.34 2.33
C LYS A 186 9.35 28.04 3.08
N VAL A 187 10.09 26.97 2.78
CA VAL A 187 9.94 25.67 3.48
C VAL A 187 10.35 25.79 4.93
N ARG A 188 11.45 26.49 5.23
CA ARG A 188 11.89 26.76 6.61
C ARG A 188 10.83 27.51 7.41
N ASP A 189 10.26 28.57 6.84
CA ASP A 189 9.26 29.39 7.52
C ASP A 189 7.94 28.63 7.70
N TYR A 190 7.61 27.70 6.79
CA TYR A 190 6.47 26.79 6.97
C TYR A 190 6.73 25.76 8.07
N GLU A 191 7.87 25.08 8.05
CA GLU A 191 8.23 24.08 9.07
C GLU A 191 8.29 24.71 10.47
N ARG A 192 8.84 25.92 10.61
CA ARG A 192 8.86 26.65 11.90
C ARG A 192 7.48 26.99 12.44
N ARG A 193 6.49 27.20 11.56
CA ARG A 193 5.10 27.55 11.93
C ARG A 193 4.19 26.34 12.13
N ASN A 194 4.58 25.17 11.60
CA ASN A 194 3.80 23.94 11.69
C ASN A 194 4.43 22.96 12.71
N ALA A 195 5.11 21.91 12.25
CA ALA A 195 5.61 20.83 13.10
C ALA A 195 6.95 21.11 13.80
N ASN A 196 7.70 22.12 13.38
CA ASN A 196 8.98 22.56 13.95
C ASN A 196 9.99 21.41 14.19
N ARG A 197 10.12 20.49 13.23
CA ARG A 197 11.05 19.35 13.32
C ARG A 197 12.49 19.85 13.18
N LYS A 198 13.25 19.77 14.28
CA LYS A 198 14.66 20.20 14.36
C LYS A 198 15.56 19.57 13.29
N SER A 199 15.32 18.30 12.95
CA SER A 199 16.09 17.58 11.93
C SER A 199 15.86 18.11 10.51
N VAL A 200 14.64 18.54 10.19
CA VAL A 200 14.30 19.14 8.90
C VAL A 200 14.88 20.56 8.82
N LEU A 201 14.74 21.36 9.90
CA LEU A 201 15.30 22.70 9.95
C LEU A 201 16.83 22.70 9.80
N GLY A 202 17.53 21.81 10.51
CA GLY A 202 18.99 21.67 10.38
C GLY A 202 19.41 21.25 8.97
N ALA A 203 18.64 20.38 8.31
CA ALA A 203 18.90 20.02 6.92
C ALA A 203 18.70 21.22 5.97
N ILE A 204 17.66 22.03 6.17
CA ILE A 204 17.41 23.24 5.37
C ILE A 204 18.52 24.29 5.60
N GLU A 205 18.95 24.48 6.84
CA GLU A 205 20.04 25.40 7.17
C GLU A 205 21.35 24.96 6.53
N LYS A 206 21.62 23.64 6.48
CA LYS A 206 22.77 23.09 5.77
C LYS A 206 22.73 23.32 4.26
N GLU A 207 21.56 23.23 3.64
CA GLU A 207 21.39 23.51 2.20
C GLU A 207 21.39 25.01 1.86
N LEU A 208 21.26 25.88 2.88
CA LEU A 208 21.33 27.34 2.75
C LEU A 208 22.72 27.93 3.06
N ALA A 209 23.58 27.16 3.71
CA ALA A 209 24.95 27.53 4.07
C ALA A 209 25.91 27.35 2.89
#